data_AF-A0A973H9E3-F1
#
_entry.id   AF-A0A973H9E3-F1
#
_cell.length_a   1.000
_cell.length_b   1.000
_cell.length_c   1.000
_cell.angle_alpha   90.00
_cell.angle_beta   90.00
_cell.angle_gamma   90.00
#
_symmetry.space_group_name_H-M   'P 1'
#
loop_
_entity.id
_entity.type
_entity.pdbx_description
1 polymer ?
#
loop_
_entity_poly.entity_id
_entity_poly.type
_entity_poly.pdbx_seq_one_letter_code
_entity_poly.pdbx_strand_id
1 'polypeptide(L)'
;LALAAGYVVVEPGARGRTLKNADGEYYGTAPAVIVDLKAAVRYVRSNKGRIPGNVDRIVSAGTSAGGAVSALLGASGDSRLYDPYLEELGAADASDAIFATGAWCPITDLEHADGAYEWNWGANALSTGAQVDQTVSKALRSQFAEYQAGLRLRGLNGFGTLTARNYDEYLLKQYMEPSATSYLAALSDSERATYLAANTFLTWSGGKATFTWADFLTHVGARKKDAPAFDAFDLSAGENNEFGAGTTLSRHFTAYGAKNDTTGLSSKRVASDIPAKLDLMNPMYHLVEKVNGKRSKHWWIRLGTKDSDTSHTVSANLAAAAKGLGDDVNHLYYWDQGHGANTDPGDFITWIAKVTGYKGPKKK
;
A
#
# COMPACT_ATOMS: atom_id res chain seq x y z
N LEU A 1 2.62 11.58 19.61
CA LEU A 1 4.05 11.78 19.26
C LEU A 1 4.27 13.03 18.40
N ALA A 2 3.57 13.22 17.28
CA ALA A 2 3.76 14.37 16.39
C ALA A 2 3.65 15.74 17.08
N LEU A 3 2.55 15.99 17.82
CA LEU A 3 2.38 17.23 18.60
C LEU A 3 3.51 17.44 19.62
N ALA A 4 3.91 16.37 20.32
CA ALA A 4 5.00 16.42 21.29
C ALA A 4 6.36 16.73 20.65
N ALA A 5 6.56 16.35 19.38
CA ALA A 5 7.74 16.71 18.59
C ALA A 5 7.68 18.15 18.02
N GLY A 6 6.57 18.86 18.22
CA GLY A 6 6.36 20.23 17.73
C GLY A 6 5.85 20.30 16.29
N TYR A 7 5.28 19.22 15.76
CA TYR A 7 4.60 19.25 14.47
C TYR A 7 3.17 19.74 14.62
N VAL A 8 2.70 20.45 13.59
CA VAL A 8 1.28 20.76 13.41
C VAL A 8 0.61 19.52 12.84
N VAL A 9 -0.54 19.16 13.41
CA VAL A 9 -1.32 18.00 12.97
C VAL A 9 -2.61 18.51 12.35
N VAL A 10 -2.88 18.06 11.13
CA VAL A 10 -4.12 18.33 10.40
C VAL A 10 -4.76 16.98 10.09
N GLU A 11 -5.98 16.76 10.59
CA GLU A 11 -6.73 15.51 10.44
C GLU A 11 -8.01 15.81 9.64
N PRO A 12 -7.93 15.84 8.29
CA PRO A 12 -9.11 16.07 7.47
C PRO A 12 -10.04 14.85 7.49
N GLY A 13 -11.34 15.11 7.50
CA GLY A 13 -12.32 14.08 7.14
C GLY A 13 -12.27 13.78 5.64
N ALA A 14 -12.46 12.53 5.25
CA ALA A 14 -12.56 12.11 3.86
C ALA A 14 -13.73 11.15 3.69
N ARG A 15 -14.41 11.23 2.54
CA ARG A 15 -15.50 10.34 2.18
C ARG A 15 -15.00 8.91 1.98
N GLY A 16 -15.90 7.96 2.19
CA GLY A 16 -15.64 6.53 1.97
C GLY A 16 -16.83 5.83 1.32
N ARG A 17 -16.55 4.66 0.74
CA ARG A 17 -17.44 3.88 -0.14
C ARG A 17 -18.85 3.53 0.38
N THR A 18 -19.09 3.64 1.68
CA THR A 18 -20.40 3.34 2.28
C THR A 18 -21.35 4.55 2.32
N LEU A 19 -20.85 5.75 2.04
CA LEU A 19 -21.65 6.98 2.12
C LEU A 19 -22.67 7.09 0.98
N LYS A 20 -23.92 7.41 1.34
CA LYS A 20 -25.08 7.56 0.44
C LYS A 20 -25.83 8.86 0.67
N ASN A 21 -26.32 9.47 -0.42
CA ASN A 21 -27.25 10.60 -0.32
C ASN A 21 -28.67 10.10 0.02
N ALA A 22 -29.63 11.01 0.12
CA ALA A 22 -31.03 10.68 0.43
C ALA A 22 -31.68 9.78 -0.64
N ASP A 23 -31.21 9.86 -1.89
CA ASP A 23 -31.68 9.06 -3.02
C ASP A 23 -31.00 7.68 -3.09
N GLY A 24 -30.12 7.37 -2.13
CA GLY A 24 -29.40 6.09 -2.04
C GLY A 24 -28.19 5.98 -2.96
N GLU A 25 -27.78 7.07 -3.60
CA GLU A 25 -26.61 7.11 -4.49
C GLU A 25 -25.31 7.20 -3.69
N TYR A 26 -24.33 6.39 -4.07
CA TYR A 26 -22.99 6.41 -3.47
C TYR A 26 -22.21 7.63 -3.95
N TYR A 27 -21.78 8.47 -3.00
CA TYR A 27 -21.00 9.69 -3.27
C TYR A 27 -19.59 9.66 -2.65
N GLY A 28 -19.24 8.56 -1.98
CA GLY A 28 -17.95 8.35 -1.33
C GLY A 28 -17.09 7.24 -1.94
N THR A 29 -17.51 6.63 -3.05
CA THR A 29 -16.72 5.66 -3.82
C THR A 29 -15.58 6.33 -4.61
N ALA A 30 -14.69 5.55 -5.19
CA ALA A 30 -13.54 6.06 -5.94
C ALA A 30 -13.97 7.09 -7.01
N PRO A 31 -13.31 8.26 -7.10
CA PRO A 31 -12.06 8.63 -6.42
C PRO A 31 -12.25 9.54 -5.17
N ALA A 32 -13.43 9.55 -4.53
CA ALA A 32 -13.80 10.58 -3.55
C ALA A 32 -12.77 10.79 -2.42
N VAL A 33 -12.24 9.70 -1.84
CA VAL A 33 -11.29 9.77 -0.73
C VAL A 33 -10.00 10.54 -1.08
N ILE A 34 -9.41 10.30 -2.26
CA ILE A 34 -8.18 10.99 -2.66
C ILE A 34 -8.47 12.43 -3.07
N VAL A 35 -9.62 12.70 -3.68
CA VAL A 35 -10.05 14.07 -4.02
C VAL A 35 -10.22 14.90 -2.76
N ASP A 36 -10.84 14.36 -1.71
CA ASP A 36 -11.02 15.06 -0.43
C ASP A 36 -9.69 15.39 0.23
N LEU A 37 -8.75 14.44 0.26
CA LEU A 37 -7.42 14.67 0.84
C LEU A 37 -6.60 15.67 0.02
N LYS A 38 -6.71 15.67 -1.31
CA LYS A 38 -6.12 16.71 -2.16
C LYS A 38 -6.71 18.08 -1.86
N ALA A 39 -8.03 18.19 -1.76
CA ALA A 39 -8.71 19.43 -1.39
C ALA A 39 -8.25 19.93 0.01
N ALA A 40 -8.04 19.02 0.97
CA ALA A 40 -7.49 19.36 2.27
C ALA A 40 -6.05 19.91 2.19
N VAL A 41 -5.18 19.34 1.36
CA VAL A 41 -3.84 19.89 1.11
C VAL A 41 -3.93 21.30 0.49
N ARG A 42 -4.82 21.49 -0.49
CA ARG A 42 -5.05 22.81 -1.10
C ARG A 42 -5.54 23.83 -0.08
N TYR A 43 -6.45 23.44 0.82
CA TYR A 43 -6.92 24.28 1.93
C TYR A 43 -5.79 24.69 2.88
N VAL A 44 -4.94 23.75 3.29
CA VAL A 44 -3.79 24.05 4.16
C VAL A 44 -2.85 25.05 3.48
N ARG A 45 -2.56 24.84 2.19
CA ARG A 45 -1.67 25.74 1.42
C ARG A 45 -2.26 27.12 1.18
N SER A 46 -3.55 27.22 0.87
CA SER A 46 -4.21 28.52 0.65
C SER A 46 -4.30 29.35 1.93
N ASN A 47 -4.25 28.71 3.10
CA ASN A 47 -4.23 29.36 4.41
C ASN A 47 -2.81 29.58 4.97
N LYS A 48 -1.79 29.67 4.10
CA LYS A 48 -0.42 30.04 4.48
C LYS A 48 -0.42 31.33 5.31
N GLY A 49 0.21 31.29 6.48
CA GLY A 49 0.27 32.43 7.42
C GLY A 49 -0.94 32.55 8.35
N ARG A 50 -2.02 31.77 8.13
CA ARG A 50 -3.18 31.66 9.03
C ARG A 50 -3.13 30.37 9.85
N ILE A 51 -2.66 29.28 9.25
CA ILE A 51 -2.41 28.01 9.93
C ILE A 51 -0.94 27.97 10.39
N PRO A 52 -0.64 27.52 11.63
CA PRO A 52 0.74 27.31 12.07
C PRO A 52 1.49 26.30 11.20
N GLY A 53 2.83 26.38 11.20
CA GLY A 53 3.68 25.43 10.49
C GLY A 53 4.04 25.85 9.07
N ASN A 54 4.82 25.01 8.40
CA ASN A 54 5.27 25.25 7.03
C ASN A 54 4.42 24.45 6.05
N VAL A 55 3.56 25.13 5.30
CA VAL A 55 2.66 24.52 4.31
C VAL A 55 3.39 23.88 3.12
N ASP A 56 4.70 24.12 2.96
CA ASP A 56 5.57 23.47 1.98
C ASP A 56 6.27 22.22 2.54
N ARG A 57 5.92 21.79 3.76
CA ARG A 57 6.45 20.61 4.48
C ARG A 57 5.33 19.69 4.98
N ILE A 58 4.30 19.49 4.15
CA ILE A 58 3.18 18.59 4.45
C ILE A 58 3.67 17.13 4.32
N VAL A 59 3.48 16.34 5.38
CA VAL A 59 3.76 14.90 5.39
C VAL A 59 2.45 14.17 5.60
N SER A 60 2.06 13.31 4.65
CA SER A 60 0.89 12.43 4.84
C SER A 60 1.29 11.18 5.62
N ALA A 61 0.34 10.61 6.37
CA ALA A 61 0.53 9.34 7.07
C ALA A 61 -0.78 8.55 7.05
N GLY A 62 -0.70 7.23 6.83
CA GLY A 62 -1.88 6.37 6.89
C GLY A 62 -1.53 4.89 6.92
N THR A 63 -2.51 4.08 7.34
CA THR A 63 -2.41 2.63 7.48
C THR A 63 -3.44 1.94 6.60
N SER A 64 -3.12 0.78 6.01
CA SER A 64 -4.04 -0.01 5.20
C SER A 64 -4.53 0.76 3.96
N ALA A 65 -5.84 0.87 3.74
CA ALA A 65 -6.42 1.77 2.74
C ALA A 65 -5.96 3.24 2.95
N GLY A 66 -5.83 3.70 4.19
CA GLY A 66 -5.23 5.02 4.48
C GLY A 66 -3.76 5.10 4.06
N GLY A 67 -3.02 3.99 4.15
CA GLY A 67 -1.65 3.89 3.65
C GLY A 67 -1.59 3.95 2.12
N ALA A 68 -2.56 3.33 1.45
CA ALA A 68 -2.72 3.41 0.00
C ALA A 68 -2.98 4.85 -0.45
N VAL A 69 -3.92 5.55 0.20
CA VAL A 69 -4.22 6.94 -0.16
C VAL A 69 -3.09 7.90 0.24
N SER A 70 -2.35 7.63 1.33
CA SER A 70 -1.13 8.37 1.67
C SER A 70 -0.05 8.21 0.60
N ALA A 71 0.17 6.99 0.09
CA ALA A 71 1.10 6.73 -1.01
C ALA A 71 0.63 7.40 -2.32
N LEU A 72 -0.68 7.32 -2.63
CA LEU A 72 -1.28 7.95 -3.79
C LEU A 72 -1.18 9.47 -3.75
N LEU A 73 -1.44 10.11 -2.61
CA LEU A 73 -1.28 11.55 -2.42
C LEU A 73 0.19 11.96 -2.66
N GLY A 74 1.14 11.14 -2.20
CA GLY A 74 2.56 11.29 -2.51
C GLY A 74 2.88 11.13 -4.00
N ALA A 75 2.26 10.17 -4.69
CA ALA A 75 2.53 9.87 -6.09
C ALA A 75 1.90 10.91 -7.06
N SER A 76 0.74 11.45 -6.71
CA SER A 76 -0.15 12.13 -7.65
C SER A 76 -0.26 13.65 -7.46
N GLY A 77 0.68 14.27 -6.72
CA GLY A 77 0.69 15.72 -6.49
C GLY A 77 0.55 16.52 -7.78
N ASP A 78 -0.34 17.52 -7.79
CA ASP A 78 -0.68 18.39 -8.93
C ASP A 78 -1.07 17.64 -10.22
N SER A 79 -1.52 16.38 -10.12
CA SER A 79 -2.00 15.62 -11.28
C SER A 79 -3.31 16.21 -11.80
N ARG A 80 -3.36 16.55 -13.09
CA ARG A 80 -4.55 17.11 -13.74
C ARG A 80 -5.73 16.15 -13.86
N LEU A 81 -5.51 14.85 -13.62
CA LEU A 81 -6.60 13.88 -13.58
C LEU A 81 -7.66 14.25 -12.52
N TYR A 82 -7.28 14.98 -11.48
CA TYR A 82 -8.17 15.37 -10.39
C TYR A 82 -8.81 16.75 -10.57
N ASP A 83 -8.42 17.53 -11.59
CA ASP A 83 -8.90 18.92 -11.78
C ASP A 83 -10.43 19.00 -11.85
N PRO A 84 -11.14 18.19 -12.66
CA PRO A 84 -12.61 18.27 -12.73
C PRO A 84 -13.29 18.00 -11.38
N TYR A 85 -12.77 17.06 -10.60
CA TYR A 85 -13.31 16.71 -9.30
C TYR A 85 -13.05 17.78 -8.24
N LEU A 86 -11.87 18.42 -8.30
CA LEU A 86 -11.49 19.48 -7.37
C LEU A 86 -12.23 20.80 -7.68
N GLU A 87 -12.48 21.07 -8.96
CA GLU A 87 -13.33 22.17 -9.42
C GLU A 87 -14.79 21.97 -8.98
N GLU A 88 -15.34 20.76 -9.16
CA GLU A 88 -16.71 20.42 -8.72
C GLU A 88 -16.90 20.62 -7.21
N LEU A 89 -15.90 20.26 -6.39
CA LEU A 89 -15.94 20.49 -4.94
C LEU A 89 -15.74 21.95 -4.52
N GLY A 90 -15.31 22.82 -5.43
CA GLY A 90 -14.87 24.18 -5.09
C GLY A 90 -13.62 24.19 -4.21
N ALA A 91 -12.71 23.25 -4.42
CA ALA A 91 -11.44 23.20 -3.71
C ALA A 91 -10.63 24.49 -3.94
N ALA A 92 -9.85 24.91 -2.93
CA ALA A 92 -9.03 26.11 -3.05
C ALA A 92 -8.05 26.00 -4.24
N ASP A 93 -7.82 27.11 -4.95
CA ASP A 93 -6.82 27.19 -6.01
C ASP A 93 -5.40 27.24 -5.40
N ALA A 94 -4.83 26.06 -5.16
CA ALA A 94 -3.49 25.85 -4.64
C ALA A 94 -2.95 24.49 -5.09
N SER A 95 -1.64 24.29 -4.98
CA SER A 95 -1.01 22.97 -5.21
C SER A 95 -1.54 21.92 -4.23
N ASP A 96 -1.63 20.67 -4.65
CA ASP A 96 -1.90 19.51 -3.79
C ASP A 96 -0.70 18.56 -3.64
N ALA A 97 0.48 18.96 -4.15
CA ALA A 97 1.71 18.24 -3.92
C ALA A 97 2.14 18.29 -2.44
N ILE A 98 2.56 17.14 -1.92
CA ILE A 98 3.07 16.99 -0.54
C ILE A 98 4.58 16.75 -0.52
N PHE A 99 5.20 17.00 0.64
CA PHE A 99 6.65 16.93 0.80
C PHE A 99 7.16 15.50 1.00
N ALA A 100 6.46 14.72 1.83
CA ALA A 100 6.81 13.35 2.17
C ALA A 100 5.55 12.51 2.41
N THR A 101 5.65 11.20 2.29
CA THR A 101 4.55 10.27 2.58
C THR A 101 5.00 9.14 3.50
N GLY A 102 4.17 8.84 4.50
CA GLY A 102 4.23 7.66 5.36
C GLY A 102 3.09 6.70 5.04
N ALA A 103 3.41 5.47 4.65
CA ALA A 103 2.46 4.45 4.26
C ALA A 103 2.75 3.14 5.01
N TRP A 104 1.87 2.78 5.95
CA TRP A 104 1.89 1.49 6.62
C TRP A 104 0.92 0.55 5.93
N CYS A 105 1.41 -0.64 5.59
CA CYS A 105 0.70 -1.72 4.89
C CYS A 105 -0.24 -1.22 3.78
N PRO A 106 0.24 -0.43 2.80
CA PRO A 106 -0.61 0.20 1.80
C PRO A 106 -1.34 -0.85 0.93
N ILE A 107 -2.67 -0.87 1.02
CA ILE A 107 -3.53 -1.73 0.18
C ILE A 107 -3.83 -1.01 -1.14
N THR A 108 -2.88 -1.10 -2.07
CA THR A 108 -2.91 -0.38 -3.34
C THR A 108 -2.72 -1.31 -4.53
N ASP A 109 -2.65 -0.76 -5.75
CA ASP A 109 -2.45 -1.53 -6.99
C ASP A 109 -3.54 -2.60 -7.19
N LEU A 110 -4.78 -2.23 -6.86
CA LEU A 110 -5.90 -3.16 -6.65
C LEU A 110 -6.17 -4.04 -7.87
N GLU A 111 -6.09 -3.48 -9.06
CA GLU A 111 -6.33 -4.19 -10.32
C GLU A 111 -5.27 -5.27 -10.65
N HIS A 112 -4.14 -5.26 -9.94
CA HIS A 112 -3.11 -6.29 -10.01
C HIS A 112 -2.96 -7.08 -8.71
N ALA A 113 -3.66 -6.67 -7.65
CA ALA A 113 -3.51 -7.20 -6.30
C ALA A 113 -3.94 -8.67 -6.19
N ASP A 114 -4.94 -9.11 -6.95
CA ASP A 114 -5.33 -10.53 -7.01
C ASP A 114 -4.19 -11.42 -7.51
N GLY A 115 -3.55 -11.04 -8.61
CA GLY A 115 -2.39 -11.75 -9.13
C GLY A 115 -1.23 -11.75 -8.14
N ALA A 116 -0.93 -10.59 -7.55
CA ALA A 116 0.13 -10.43 -6.57
C ALA A 116 -0.13 -11.29 -5.32
N TYR A 117 -1.38 -11.38 -4.87
CA TYR A 117 -1.80 -12.16 -3.71
C TYR A 117 -1.62 -13.65 -3.97
N GLU A 118 -2.05 -14.14 -5.14
CA GLU A 118 -1.87 -15.54 -5.50
C GLU A 118 -0.40 -15.91 -5.70
N TRP A 119 0.45 -14.98 -6.17
CA TRP A 119 1.89 -15.21 -6.22
C TRP A 119 2.50 -15.39 -4.83
N ASN A 120 2.12 -14.55 -3.86
CA ASN A 120 2.69 -14.61 -2.53
C ASN A 120 2.09 -15.75 -1.68
N TRP A 121 0.77 -15.93 -1.73
CA TRP A 121 0.00 -16.72 -0.77
C TRP A 121 -0.75 -17.90 -1.38
N GLY A 122 -0.60 -18.15 -2.68
CA GLY A 122 -1.37 -19.19 -3.39
C GLY A 122 -1.10 -20.63 -2.93
N ALA A 123 -0.01 -20.86 -2.18
CA ALA A 123 0.31 -22.15 -1.56
C ALA A 123 -0.26 -22.31 -0.13
N ASN A 124 -0.64 -21.21 0.52
CA ASN A 124 -1.14 -21.22 1.88
C ASN A 124 -2.62 -21.63 1.90
N ALA A 125 -3.01 -22.47 2.86
CA ALA A 125 -4.41 -22.82 3.09
C ALA A 125 -5.17 -21.66 3.75
N LEU A 126 -6.49 -21.64 3.57
CA LEU A 126 -7.39 -20.81 4.38
C LEU A 126 -7.32 -21.23 5.85
N SER A 127 -7.82 -20.39 6.76
CA SER A 127 -7.89 -20.72 8.19
C SER A 127 -8.75 -21.96 8.51
N THR A 128 -9.62 -22.35 7.58
CA THR A 128 -10.41 -23.59 7.62
C THR A 128 -9.60 -24.84 7.28
N GLY A 129 -8.35 -24.69 6.82
CA GLY A 129 -7.52 -25.76 6.27
C GLY A 129 -7.80 -26.10 4.80
N ALA A 130 -8.85 -25.50 4.21
CA ALA A 130 -9.18 -25.69 2.80
C ALA A 130 -8.19 -24.95 1.88
N GLN A 131 -7.96 -25.52 0.70
CA GLN A 131 -7.27 -24.83 -0.39
C GLN A 131 -8.26 -23.95 -1.14
N VAL A 132 -7.80 -22.79 -1.62
CA VAL A 132 -8.55 -22.01 -2.61
C VAL A 132 -8.61 -22.75 -3.95
N ASP A 133 -9.45 -22.29 -4.88
CA ASP A 133 -9.46 -22.82 -6.24
C ASP A 133 -8.07 -22.63 -6.90
N GLN A 134 -7.35 -23.75 -7.05
CA GLN A 134 -6.01 -23.77 -7.60
C GLN A 134 -5.96 -23.43 -9.11
N THR A 135 -7.08 -23.57 -9.83
CA THR A 135 -7.20 -23.12 -11.21
C THR A 135 -7.22 -21.59 -11.26
N VAL A 136 -8.02 -20.95 -10.40
CA VAL A 136 -8.07 -19.49 -10.27
C VAL A 136 -6.72 -18.95 -9.80
N SER A 137 -6.15 -19.56 -8.76
CA SER A 137 -4.83 -19.19 -8.23
C SER A 137 -3.73 -19.24 -9.31
N LYS A 138 -3.70 -20.30 -10.13
CA LYS A 138 -2.72 -20.43 -11.22
C LYS A 138 -2.91 -19.37 -12.31
N ALA A 139 -4.15 -19.05 -12.67
CA ALA A 139 -4.45 -18.03 -13.67
C ALA A 139 -4.01 -16.64 -13.21
N LEU A 140 -4.32 -16.28 -11.96
CA LEU A 140 -3.95 -15.00 -11.35
C LEU A 140 -2.42 -14.87 -11.17
N ARG A 141 -1.72 -15.94 -10.74
CA ARG A 141 -0.25 -15.97 -10.71
C ARG A 141 0.38 -15.70 -12.07
N SER A 142 -0.21 -16.22 -13.14
CA SER A 142 0.28 -16.00 -14.50
C SER A 142 0.14 -14.53 -14.91
N GLN A 143 -1.00 -13.91 -14.59
CA GLN A 143 -1.22 -12.47 -14.83
C GLN A 143 -0.22 -11.61 -14.04
N PHE A 144 0.09 -11.97 -12.78
CA PHE A 144 1.11 -11.27 -12.02
C PHE A 144 2.50 -11.39 -12.63
N ALA A 145 2.87 -12.55 -13.17
CA ALA A 145 4.16 -12.73 -13.82
C ALA A 145 4.34 -11.80 -15.03
N GLU A 146 3.27 -11.61 -15.82
CA GLU A 146 3.26 -10.67 -16.95
C GLU A 146 3.32 -9.22 -16.47
N TYR A 147 2.45 -8.84 -15.53
CA TYR A 147 2.43 -7.51 -14.93
C TYR A 147 3.79 -7.12 -14.35
N GLN A 148 4.36 -7.96 -13.48
CA GLN A 148 5.62 -7.70 -12.82
C GLN A 148 6.77 -7.50 -13.81
N ALA A 149 6.81 -8.29 -14.89
CA ALA A 149 7.79 -8.12 -15.95
C ALA A 149 7.58 -6.80 -16.73
N GLY A 150 6.32 -6.43 -16.96
CA GLY A 150 5.93 -5.19 -17.61
C GLY A 150 6.37 -3.92 -16.86
N LEU A 151 6.39 -3.96 -15.52
CA LEU A 151 6.83 -2.83 -14.70
C LEU A 151 8.32 -2.49 -14.86
N ARG A 152 9.15 -3.45 -15.28
CA ARG A 152 10.61 -3.30 -15.46
C ARG A 152 11.33 -2.72 -14.23
N LEU A 153 10.83 -3.01 -13.04
CA LEU A 153 11.41 -2.52 -11.79
C LEU A 153 12.76 -3.19 -11.51
N ARG A 154 13.61 -2.45 -10.80
CA ARG A 154 14.86 -2.98 -10.24
C ARG A 154 14.75 -3.01 -8.72
N GLY A 155 15.15 -4.13 -8.12
CA GLY A 155 15.21 -4.26 -6.68
C GLY A 155 16.23 -3.28 -6.08
N LEU A 156 16.01 -2.92 -4.82
CA LEU A 156 16.92 -2.03 -4.10
C LEU A 156 18.31 -2.66 -3.95
N ASN A 157 19.30 -1.84 -3.59
CA ASN A 157 20.66 -2.27 -3.25
C ASN A 157 21.36 -3.10 -4.33
N GLY A 158 21.05 -2.86 -5.60
CA GLY A 158 21.70 -3.52 -6.73
C GLY A 158 21.24 -4.95 -7.01
N PHE A 159 20.09 -5.39 -6.46
CA PHE A 159 19.55 -6.73 -6.69
C PHE A 159 19.34 -7.07 -8.18
N GLY A 160 19.01 -6.06 -9.00
CA GLY A 160 18.76 -6.23 -10.43
C GLY A 160 17.27 -6.24 -10.77
N THR A 161 16.91 -6.71 -11.96
CA THR A 161 15.52 -6.70 -12.45
C THR A 161 14.62 -7.61 -11.61
N LEU A 162 13.46 -7.11 -11.22
CA LEU A 162 12.44 -7.86 -10.51
C LEU A 162 11.52 -8.58 -11.49
N THR A 163 11.34 -9.87 -11.30
CA THR A 163 10.42 -10.73 -12.04
C THR A 163 9.71 -11.65 -11.06
N ALA A 164 8.56 -12.23 -11.42
CA ALA A 164 7.90 -13.19 -10.55
C ALA A 164 8.74 -14.44 -10.21
N ARG A 165 9.83 -14.72 -10.95
CA ARG A 165 10.70 -15.88 -10.72
C ARG A 165 11.77 -15.69 -9.65
N ASN A 166 12.14 -14.44 -9.35
CA ASN A 166 13.21 -14.11 -8.39
C ASN A 166 12.72 -13.21 -7.26
N TYR A 167 11.41 -12.95 -7.19
CA TYR A 167 10.84 -12.00 -6.24
C TYR A 167 10.85 -12.55 -4.80
N ASP A 168 10.73 -13.87 -4.64
CA ASP A 168 10.89 -14.56 -3.36
C ASP A 168 12.29 -14.38 -2.78
N GLU A 169 13.33 -14.61 -3.60
CA GLU A 169 14.72 -14.35 -3.24
C GLU A 169 14.94 -12.87 -2.88
N TYR A 170 14.36 -11.96 -3.65
CA TYR A 170 14.39 -10.53 -3.37
C TYR A 170 13.77 -10.20 -2.01
N LEU A 171 12.54 -10.68 -1.75
CA LEU A 171 11.84 -10.40 -0.50
C LEU A 171 12.59 -10.94 0.72
N LEU A 172 13.12 -12.17 0.62
CA LEU A 172 13.92 -12.78 1.67
C LEU A 172 15.14 -11.92 2.00
N LYS A 173 15.99 -11.67 1.01
CA LYS A 173 17.28 -11.00 1.20
C LYS A 173 17.14 -9.52 1.55
N GLN A 174 16.17 -8.83 0.93
CA GLN A 174 16.00 -7.40 1.09
C GLN A 174 15.21 -7.04 2.35
N TYR A 175 14.27 -7.88 2.79
CA TYR A 175 13.32 -7.53 3.86
C TYR A 175 13.22 -8.58 4.97
N MET A 176 12.96 -9.85 4.66
CA MET A 176 12.62 -10.84 5.69
C MET A 176 13.81 -11.21 6.58
N GLU A 177 14.93 -11.59 5.97
CA GLU A 177 16.14 -11.98 6.71
C GLU A 177 16.72 -10.81 7.52
N PRO A 178 16.85 -9.58 6.99
CA PRO A 178 17.28 -8.44 7.79
C PRO A 178 16.33 -8.12 8.94
N SER A 179 15.02 -8.25 8.72
CA SER A 179 14.02 -7.98 9.76
C SER A 179 14.06 -9.02 10.88
N ALA A 180 14.05 -10.31 10.53
CA ALA A 180 14.23 -11.41 11.47
C ALA A 180 15.54 -11.28 12.25
N THR A 181 16.62 -10.89 11.56
CA THR A 181 17.92 -10.67 12.18
C THR A 181 17.87 -9.57 13.22
N SER A 182 17.27 -8.43 12.87
CA SER A 182 17.13 -7.29 13.78
C SER A 182 16.27 -7.63 14.99
N TYR A 183 15.18 -8.36 14.78
CA TYR A 183 14.32 -8.86 15.86
C TYR A 183 15.08 -9.79 16.82
N LEU A 184 15.74 -10.83 16.30
CA LEU A 184 16.48 -11.80 17.12
C LEU A 184 17.70 -11.20 17.82
N ALA A 185 18.34 -10.20 17.21
CA ALA A 185 19.46 -9.49 17.82
C ALA A 185 19.02 -8.61 19.01
N ALA A 186 17.76 -8.16 19.04
CA ALA A 186 17.22 -7.35 20.12
C ALA A 186 16.74 -8.17 21.33
N LEU A 187 16.53 -9.47 21.17
CA LEU A 187 16.15 -10.38 22.25
C LEU A 187 17.32 -10.68 23.19
N SER A 188 17.03 -10.97 24.46
CA SER A 188 18.03 -11.59 25.35
C SER A 188 18.42 -12.99 24.85
N ASP A 189 19.57 -13.51 25.31
CA ASP A 189 20.03 -14.85 24.94
C ASP A 189 19.00 -15.94 25.24
N SER A 190 18.33 -15.84 26.39
CA SER A 190 17.30 -16.83 26.80
C SER A 190 16.07 -16.74 25.91
N GLU A 191 15.54 -15.54 25.64
CA GLU A 191 14.36 -15.36 24.78
C GLU A 191 14.64 -15.80 23.35
N ARG A 192 15.83 -15.49 22.83
CA ARG A 192 16.27 -15.94 21.53
C ARG A 192 16.35 -17.47 21.46
N ALA A 193 16.94 -18.12 22.47
CA ALA A 193 17.00 -19.58 22.51
C ALA A 193 15.60 -20.22 22.50
N THR A 194 14.67 -19.68 23.29
CA THR A 194 13.26 -20.13 23.29
C THR A 194 12.60 -19.92 21.93
N TYR A 195 12.78 -18.75 21.31
CA TYR A 195 12.20 -18.46 20.00
C TYR A 195 12.73 -19.40 18.92
N LEU A 196 14.04 -19.64 18.88
CA LEU A 196 14.67 -20.55 17.92
C LEU A 196 14.23 -22.00 18.12
N ALA A 197 14.02 -22.43 19.37
CA ALA A 197 13.49 -23.76 19.66
C ALA A 197 12.04 -23.94 19.18
N ALA A 198 11.23 -22.87 19.19
CA ALA A 198 9.86 -22.88 18.67
C ALA A 198 9.80 -22.73 17.14
N ASN A 199 10.83 -22.16 16.51
CA ASN A 199 10.88 -21.83 15.08
C ASN A 199 12.07 -22.52 14.41
N THR A 200 12.07 -23.86 14.41
CA THR A 200 13.19 -24.69 13.97
C THR A 200 13.55 -24.56 12.47
N PHE A 201 12.67 -23.95 11.68
CA PHE A 201 12.94 -23.61 10.28
C PHE A 201 13.97 -22.48 10.13
N LEU A 202 14.16 -21.67 11.16
CA LEU A 202 15.06 -20.52 11.14
C LEU A 202 16.47 -20.94 11.57
N THR A 203 17.45 -20.69 10.72
CA THR A 203 18.87 -20.84 11.07
C THR A 203 19.41 -19.52 11.61
N TRP A 204 19.98 -19.55 12.81
CA TRP A 204 20.70 -18.42 13.41
C TRP A 204 22.20 -18.71 13.45
N SER A 205 22.99 -18.02 12.63
CA SER A 205 24.43 -18.21 12.55
C SER A 205 25.15 -16.90 12.25
N GLY A 206 26.29 -16.66 12.92
CA GLY A 206 27.08 -15.45 12.73
C GLY A 206 26.32 -14.14 12.99
N GLY A 207 25.31 -14.18 13.87
CA GLY A 207 24.45 -13.03 14.15
C GLY A 207 23.43 -12.72 13.05
N LYS A 208 23.09 -13.68 12.20
CA LYS A 208 22.13 -13.53 11.09
C LYS A 208 21.10 -14.66 11.07
N ALA A 209 19.88 -14.30 10.70
CA ALA A 209 18.78 -15.21 10.44
C ALA A 209 18.70 -15.56 8.95
N THR A 210 18.54 -16.85 8.63
CA THR A 210 18.30 -17.33 7.26
C THR A 210 17.25 -18.43 7.25
N PHE A 211 16.43 -18.48 6.20
CA PHE A 211 15.35 -19.47 6.01
C PHE A 211 14.90 -19.48 4.54
N THR A 212 14.16 -20.50 4.11
CA THR A 212 13.61 -20.54 2.75
C THR A 212 12.29 -19.80 2.65
N TRP A 213 11.87 -19.46 1.43
CA TRP A 213 10.56 -18.86 1.20
C TRP A 213 9.42 -19.79 1.61
N ALA A 214 9.56 -21.10 1.34
CA ALA A 214 8.57 -22.10 1.73
C ALA A 214 8.41 -22.21 3.26
N ASP A 215 9.53 -22.17 3.98
CA ASP A 215 9.53 -22.14 5.45
C ASP A 215 8.87 -20.87 5.98
N PHE A 216 9.21 -19.72 5.39
CA PHE A 216 8.57 -18.44 5.72
C PHE A 216 7.06 -18.48 5.51
N LEU A 217 6.57 -18.98 4.37
CA LEU A 217 5.14 -19.13 4.12
C LEU A 217 4.47 -20.05 5.15
N THR A 218 5.14 -21.14 5.53
CA THR A 218 4.66 -22.07 6.57
C THR A 218 4.56 -21.37 7.93
N HIS A 219 5.56 -20.55 8.27
CA HIS A 219 5.61 -19.75 9.51
C HIS A 219 4.52 -18.68 9.59
N VAL A 220 4.20 -18.03 8.47
CA VAL A 220 3.06 -17.09 8.41
C VAL A 220 1.74 -17.83 8.63
N GLY A 221 1.60 -19.04 8.07
CA GLY A 221 0.44 -19.90 8.29
C GLY A 221 -0.69 -19.63 7.28
N ALA A 222 -1.91 -19.48 7.76
CA ALA A 222 -3.07 -19.38 6.88
C ALA A 222 -3.09 -18.05 6.09
N ARG A 223 -3.48 -18.12 4.81
CA ARG A 223 -3.84 -16.91 4.04
C ARG A 223 -5.15 -16.33 4.56
N LYS A 224 -5.30 -15.01 4.49
CA LYS A 224 -6.50 -14.30 4.98
C LYS A 224 -7.69 -14.36 4.03
N LYS A 225 -7.45 -14.13 2.73
CA LYS A 225 -8.47 -13.91 1.71
C LYS A 225 -8.63 -15.12 0.78
N ASP A 226 -9.82 -15.30 0.22
CA ASP A 226 -10.08 -16.31 -0.82
C ASP A 226 -9.43 -15.89 -2.17
N ALA A 227 -9.63 -16.66 -3.24
CA ALA A 227 -9.16 -16.37 -4.58
C ALA A 227 -10.35 -16.16 -5.54
N PRO A 228 -10.54 -14.95 -6.13
CA PRO A 228 -9.71 -13.76 -5.99
C PRO A 228 -9.81 -13.09 -4.61
N ALA A 229 -8.77 -12.37 -4.22
CA ALA A 229 -8.63 -11.75 -2.90
C ALA A 229 -9.25 -10.34 -2.80
N PHE A 230 -9.41 -9.65 -3.93
CA PHE A 230 -9.86 -8.26 -4.01
C PHE A 230 -11.03 -8.07 -4.96
N ASP A 231 -10.98 -8.62 -6.18
CA ASP A 231 -12.11 -8.59 -7.12
C ASP A 231 -12.91 -9.89 -7.04
N ALA A 232 -13.68 -10.05 -5.96
CA ALA A 232 -14.43 -11.27 -5.70
C ALA A 232 -15.49 -11.51 -6.78
N PHE A 233 -15.62 -12.76 -7.25
CA PHE A 233 -16.56 -13.13 -8.31
C PHE A 233 -18.03 -12.88 -7.95
N ASP A 234 -18.35 -12.86 -6.65
CA ASP A 234 -19.68 -12.59 -6.11
C ASP A 234 -19.86 -11.12 -5.66
N LEU A 235 -18.88 -10.25 -5.97
CA LEU A 235 -18.87 -8.82 -5.61
C LEU A 235 -18.89 -8.53 -4.10
N SER A 236 -18.54 -9.51 -3.27
CA SER A 236 -18.60 -9.42 -1.81
C SER A 236 -17.44 -8.65 -1.17
N ALA A 237 -16.32 -8.47 -1.88
CA ALA A 237 -15.15 -7.81 -1.33
C ALA A 237 -15.40 -6.30 -1.11
N GLY A 238 -14.71 -5.73 -0.12
CA GLY A 238 -14.81 -4.30 0.18
C GLY A 238 -14.36 -3.44 -1.00
N GLU A 239 -13.38 -3.91 -1.76
CA GLU A 239 -12.83 -3.26 -2.94
C GLU A 239 -13.82 -3.26 -4.11
N ASN A 240 -14.68 -4.28 -4.25
CA ASN A 240 -15.78 -4.21 -5.22
C ASN A 240 -16.73 -3.03 -4.92
N ASN A 241 -16.99 -2.75 -3.64
CA ASN A 241 -17.80 -1.61 -3.24
C ASN A 241 -17.06 -0.27 -3.41
N GLU A 242 -15.73 -0.22 -3.26
CA GLU A 242 -14.95 1.00 -3.55
C GLU A 242 -15.19 1.49 -4.98
N PHE A 243 -15.42 0.56 -5.91
CA PHE A 243 -15.78 0.88 -7.28
C PHE A 243 -17.28 0.89 -7.54
N GLY A 244 -18.16 1.12 -6.56
CA GLY A 244 -19.60 1.37 -6.81
C GLY A 244 -19.88 2.63 -7.64
N ALA A 245 -21.11 2.81 -8.14
CA ALA A 245 -21.55 4.04 -8.82
C ALA A 245 -23.07 4.21 -8.83
N GLY A 246 -23.55 5.45 -8.71
CA GLY A 246 -24.99 5.74 -8.62
C GLY A 246 -25.59 4.92 -7.49
N THR A 247 -26.62 4.14 -7.76
CA THR A 247 -27.23 3.22 -6.78
C THR A 247 -26.63 1.80 -6.78
N THR A 248 -25.66 1.52 -7.65
CA THR A 248 -24.97 0.22 -7.71
C THR A 248 -23.88 0.14 -6.64
N LEU A 249 -24.07 -0.78 -5.69
CA LEU A 249 -23.19 -0.98 -4.53
C LEU A 249 -21.78 -1.41 -4.93
N SER A 250 -21.68 -2.46 -5.73
CA SER A 250 -20.41 -3.13 -6.03
C SER A 250 -20.27 -3.33 -7.53
N ARG A 251 -19.05 -3.18 -8.04
CA ARG A 251 -18.70 -3.49 -9.44
C ARG A 251 -17.36 -4.21 -9.48
N HIS A 252 -17.18 -5.05 -10.51
CA HIS A 252 -15.87 -5.59 -10.83
C HIS A 252 -14.95 -4.48 -11.32
N PHE A 253 -13.67 -4.59 -10.97
CA PHE A 253 -12.63 -3.65 -11.38
C PHE A 253 -11.49 -4.33 -12.17
N THR A 254 -11.54 -5.65 -12.35
CA THR A 254 -10.64 -6.39 -13.23
C THR A 254 -11.42 -7.09 -14.34
N ALA A 255 -10.80 -7.25 -15.51
CA ALA A 255 -11.38 -8.02 -16.59
C ALA A 255 -11.55 -9.51 -16.22
N TYR A 256 -10.68 -10.04 -15.37
CA TYR A 256 -10.76 -11.42 -14.89
C TYR A 256 -11.94 -11.63 -13.94
N GLY A 257 -12.15 -10.75 -12.97
CA GLY A 257 -13.32 -10.76 -12.08
C GLY A 257 -14.62 -10.68 -12.89
N ALA A 258 -14.75 -9.66 -13.75
CA ALA A 258 -15.94 -9.47 -14.58
C ALA A 258 -16.28 -10.65 -15.50
N LYS A 259 -15.26 -11.32 -16.05
CA LYS A 259 -15.48 -12.52 -16.90
C LYS A 259 -16.07 -13.69 -16.09
N ASN A 260 -15.65 -13.81 -14.85
CA ASN A 260 -15.98 -14.93 -13.97
C ASN A 260 -17.08 -14.59 -12.95
N ASP A 261 -17.79 -13.47 -13.13
CA ASP A 261 -18.95 -13.08 -12.30
C ASP A 261 -19.90 -14.27 -12.06
N THR A 262 -20.32 -14.39 -10.80
CA THR A 262 -21.28 -15.39 -10.32
C THR A 262 -22.60 -14.77 -9.87
N THR A 263 -22.72 -13.44 -9.87
CA THR A 263 -23.94 -12.74 -9.44
C THR A 263 -25.03 -12.68 -10.52
N GLY A 264 -24.67 -13.02 -11.76
CA GLY A 264 -25.60 -13.04 -12.89
C GLY A 264 -25.69 -11.70 -13.61
N LEU A 265 -24.65 -10.87 -13.53
CA LEU A 265 -24.60 -9.61 -14.28
C LEU A 265 -24.75 -9.87 -15.78
N SER A 266 -25.55 -9.03 -16.44
CA SER A 266 -25.83 -9.13 -17.88
C SER A 266 -24.58 -8.89 -18.74
N SER A 267 -23.60 -8.15 -18.23
CA SER A 267 -22.33 -7.85 -18.90
C SER A 267 -21.17 -8.46 -18.13
N LYS A 268 -20.43 -9.36 -18.79
CA LYS A 268 -19.18 -9.95 -18.29
C LYS A 268 -17.94 -9.09 -18.60
N ARG A 269 -18.10 -7.77 -18.48
CA ARG A 269 -17.05 -6.76 -18.74
C ARG A 269 -17.07 -5.71 -17.64
N VAL A 270 -15.90 -5.17 -17.31
CA VAL A 270 -15.79 -4.00 -16.43
C VAL A 270 -16.58 -2.82 -17.01
N ALA A 271 -17.16 -2.02 -16.14
CA ALA A 271 -17.84 -0.79 -16.56
C ALA A 271 -16.83 0.16 -17.23
N SER A 272 -17.29 0.95 -18.21
CA SER A 272 -16.41 1.75 -19.07
C SER A 272 -15.64 2.84 -18.34
N ASP A 273 -16.11 3.29 -17.18
CA ASP A 273 -15.47 4.30 -16.33
C ASP A 273 -14.38 3.72 -15.43
N ILE A 274 -14.34 2.39 -15.23
CA ILE A 274 -13.40 1.72 -14.32
C ILE A 274 -11.94 1.98 -14.67
N PRO A 275 -11.48 1.85 -15.94
CA PRO A 275 -10.07 2.07 -16.25
C PRO A 275 -9.59 3.47 -15.83
N ALA A 276 -10.37 4.52 -16.10
CA ALA A 276 -10.02 5.87 -15.68
C ALA A 276 -10.03 6.03 -14.14
N LYS A 277 -10.92 5.33 -13.43
CA LYS A 277 -10.92 5.29 -11.96
C LYS A 277 -9.71 4.56 -11.37
N LEU A 278 -9.21 3.52 -12.04
CA LEU A 278 -8.00 2.82 -11.62
C LEU A 278 -6.77 3.74 -11.74
N ASP A 279 -6.63 4.47 -12.85
CA ASP A 279 -5.57 5.48 -13.02
C ASP A 279 -5.59 6.52 -11.89
N LEU A 280 -6.79 6.94 -11.44
CA LEU A 280 -6.98 7.89 -10.34
C LEU A 280 -6.67 7.30 -8.95
N MET A 281 -6.70 5.99 -8.79
CA MET A 281 -6.61 5.30 -7.49
C MET A 281 -5.33 4.48 -7.31
N ASN A 282 -4.48 4.37 -8.34
CA ASN A 282 -3.27 3.58 -8.31
C ASN A 282 -1.99 4.47 -8.31
N PRO A 283 -1.18 4.50 -7.24
CA PRO A 283 0.10 5.21 -7.23
C PRO A 283 1.08 4.65 -8.27
N MET A 284 0.98 3.38 -8.66
CA MET A 284 1.86 2.78 -9.68
C MET A 284 1.62 3.38 -11.06
N TYR A 285 0.41 3.83 -11.37
CA TYR A 285 0.14 4.63 -12.57
C TYR A 285 1.03 5.87 -12.60
N HIS A 286 1.09 6.61 -11.49
CA HIS A 286 1.88 7.83 -11.36
C HIS A 286 3.39 7.62 -11.21
N LEU A 287 3.82 6.40 -10.86
CA LEU A 287 5.24 6.08 -10.66
C LEU A 287 5.86 5.32 -11.83
N VAL A 288 5.07 4.61 -12.63
CA VAL A 288 5.57 3.73 -13.68
C VAL A 288 4.96 4.07 -15.03
N GLU A 289 3.63 4.09 -15.15
CA GLU A 289 2.97 4.25 -16.45
C GLU A 289 3.04 5.71 -16.97
N LYS A 290 2.62 6.65 -16.12
CA LYS A 290 2.63 8.10 -16.35
C LYS A 290 3.39 8.78 -15.21
N VAL A 291 4.72 8.65 -15.27
CA VAL A 291 5.64 9.21 -14.26
C VAL A 291 5.31 10.67 -13.97
N ASN A 292 4.84 10.94 -12.75
CA ASN A 292 4.54 12.28 -12.28
C ASN A 292 5.80 12.96 -11.74
N GLY A 293 6.17 14.10 -12.33
CA GLY A 293 7.30 14.91 -11.87
C GLY A 293 7.07 15.60 -10.52
N LYS A 294 5.81 15.87 -10.18
CA LYS A 294 5.37 16.60 -8.98
C LYS A 294 5.13 15.71 -7.75
N ARG A 295 5.35 14.39 -7.88
CA ARG A 295 5.33 13.45 -6.76
C ARG A 295 6.30 13.86 -5.63
N SER A 296 5.99 13.43 -4.41
CA SER A 296 6.87 13.44 -3.25
C SER A 296 8.23 12.83 -3.56
N LYS A 297 9.29 13.33 -2.91
CA LYS A 297 10.65 12.81 -3.03
C LYS A 297 11.10 11.99 -1.83
N HIS A 298 10.24 11.85 -0.82
CA HIS A 298 10.55 11.17 0.44
C HIS A 298 9.42 10.19 0.80
N TRP A 299 9.79 8.92 0.91
CA TRP A 299 8.85 7.81 1.10
C TRP A 299 9.23 7.00 2.33
N TRP A 300 8.30 6.87 3.27
CA TRP A 300 8.38 5.98 4.40
C TRP A 300 7.34 4.88 4.24
N ILE A 301 7.80 3.64 4.06
CA ILE A 301 6.91 2.51 3.76
C ILE A 301 7.17 1.40 4.77
N ARG A 302 6.10 0.78 5.28
CA ARG A 302 6.16 -0.28 6.30
C ARG A 302 5.16 -1.39 6.01
N LEU A 303 5.49 -2.61 6.40
CA LEU A 303 4.59 -3.77 6.30
C LEU A 303 5.00 -4.82 7.35
N GLY A 304 4.04 -5.50 7.97
CA GLY A 304 4.36 -6.64 8.86
C GLY A 304 4.63 -7.91 8.04
N THR A 305 5.60 -8.75 8.43
CA THR A 305 5.89 -9.97 7.66
C THR A 305 4.80 -11.06 7.81
N LYS A 306 3.91 -10.93 8.79
CA LYS A 306 2.70 -11.76 8.95
C LYS A 306 1.44 -11.03 8.48
N ASP A 307 1.58 -9.88 7.83
CA ASP A 307 0.45 -9.18 7.21
C ASP A 307 0.09 -9.86 5.89
N SER A 308 -1.03 -10.60 5.91
CA SER A 308 -1.60 -11.24 4.73
C SER A 308 -2.86 -10.52 4.22
N ASP A 309 -3.06 -9.23 4.53
CA ASP A 309 -4.15 -8.44 3.94
C ASP A 309 -3.91 -8.12 2.45
N THR A 310 -2.64 -8.08 2.03
CA THR A 310 -2.22 -8.03 0.64
C THR A 310 -0.92 -8.81 0.42
N SER A 311 -0.40 -8.80 -0.80
CA SER A 311 0.91 -9.38 -1.13
C SER A 311 2.05 -8.49 -0.65
N HIS A 312 3.13 -9.08 -0.16
CA HIS A 312 4.36 -8.34 0.14
C HIS A 312 4.97 -7.69 -1.09
N THR A 313 4.60 -8.09 -2.31
CA THR A 313 5.12 -7.45 -3.52
C THR A 313 4.55 -6.04 -3.72
N VAL A 314 3.39 -5.71 -3.14
CA VAL A 314 2.73 -4.41 -3.35
C VAL A 314 3.58 -3.27 -2.79
N SER A 315 3.96 -3.34 -1.51
CA SER A 315 4.83 -2.32 -0.90
C SER A 315 6.26 -2.36 -1.46
N ALA A 316 6.79 -3.54 -1.79
CA ALA A 316 8.10 -3.68 -2.42
C ALA A 316 8.16 -3.08 -3.83
N ASN A 317 7.11 -3.20 -4.64
CA ASN A 317 6.99 -2.57 -5.95
C ASN A 317 6.89 -1.05 -5.82
N LEU A 318 6.07 -0.55 -4.89
CA LEU A 318 5.99 0.88 -4.60
C LEU A 318 7.36 1.47 -4.25
N ALA A 319 8.09 0.81 -3.34
CA ALA A 319 9.43 1.21 -2.93
C ALA A 319 10.45 1.16 -4.09
N ALA A 320 10.43 0.08 -4.89
CA ALA A 320 11.33 -0.07 -6.04
C ALA A 320 11.04 0.97 -7.13
N ALA A 321 9.77 1.28 -7.40
CA ALA A 321 9.37 2.30 -8.36
C ALA A 321 9.84 3.69 -7.93
N ALA A 322 9.53 4.12 -6.70
CA ALA A 322 9.99 5.40 -6.17
C ALA A 322 11.52 5.51 -6.17
N LYS A 323 12.22 4.45 -5.74
CA LYS A 323 13.69 4.42 -5.74
C LYS A 323 14.27 4.50 -7.14
N GLY A 324 13.67 3.81 -8.12
CA GLY A 324 14.08 3.84 -9.52
C GLY A 324 13.97 5.22 -10.17
N LEU A 325 13.07 6.06 -9.67
CA LEU A 325 12.92 7.45 -10.09
C LEU A 325 13.87 8.44 -9.37
N GLY A 326 14.76 7.93 -8.51
CA GLY A 326 15.74 8.71 -7.76
C GLY A 326 15.25 9.28 -6.43
N ASP A 327 14.09 8.84 -5.93
CA ASP A 327 13.54 9.35 -4.68
C ASP A 327 14.25 8.71 -3.44
N ASP A 328 14.14 9.39 -2.29
CA ASP A 328 14.55 8.86 -0.99
C ASP A 328 13.47 7.92 -0.45
N VAL A 329 13.84 6.66 -0.22
CA VAL A 329 12.92 5.59 0.18
C VAL A 329 13.46 4.89 1.43
N ASN A 330 12.72 5.02 2.51
CA ASN A 330 12.90 4.28 3.75
C ASN A 330 11.81 3.19 3.81
N HIS A 331 12.18 1.96 3.48
CA HIS A 331 11.26 0.83 3.40
C HIS A 331 11.76 -0.33 4.28
N LEU A 332 10.90 -0.84 5.14
CA LEU A 332 11.24 -1.92 6.07
C LEU A 332 10.01 -2.79 6.37
N TYR A 333 10.23 -4.09 6.56
CA TYR A 333 9.21 -4.99 7.10
C TYR A 333 9.45 -5.28 8.58
N TYR A 334 8.38 -5.40 9.35
CA TYR A 334 8.45 -5.75 10.76
C TYR A 334 8.26 -7.25 10.95
N TRP A 335 9.30 -7.92 11.44
CA TRP A 335 9.27 -9.35 11.67
C TRP A 335 8.16 -9.73 12.64
N ASP A 336 7.42 -10.78 12.29
CA ASP A 336 6.32 -11.34 13.06
C ASP A 336 5.14 -10.41 13.37
N GLN A 337 5.10 -9.24 12.76
CA GLN A 337 3.98 -8.33 12.94
C GLN A 337 2.89 -8.55 11.88
N GLY A 338 1.64 -8.35 12.28
CA GLY A 338 0.47 -8.43 11.40
C GLY A 338 0.05 -7.08 10.83
N HIS A 339 -1.18 -7.04 10.32
CA HIS A 339 -1.74 -5.86 9.68
C HIS A 339 -1.85 -4.64 10.61
N GLY A 340 -1.42 -3.49 10.11
CA GLY A 340 -1.48 -2.22 10.84
C GLY A 340 -0.41 -2.04 11.91
N ALA A 341 0.57 -2.93 11.98
CA ALA A 341 1.71 -2.78 12.88
C ALA A 341 2.44 -1.45 12.65
N ASN A 342 2.82 -0.81 13.76
CA ASN A 342 3.55 0.45 13.78
C ASN A 342 4.51 0.43 14.97
N THR A 343 5.62 -0.30 14.82
CA THR A 343 6.57 -0.56 15.91
C THR A 343 7.69 0.48 16.01
N ASP A 344 7.81 1.38 15.02
CA ASP A 344 8.84 2.42 14.96
C ASP A 344 8.30 3.86 14.81
N PRO A 345 7.21 4.27 15.51
CA PRO A 345 6.63 5.60 15.32
C PRO A 345 7.58 6.73 15.74
N GLY A 346 8.51 6.48 16.67
CA GLY A 346 9.56 7.43 17.04
C GLY A 346 10.59 7.64 15.92
N ASP A 347 10.91 6.60 15.18
CA ASP A 347 11.83 6.68 14.04
C ASP A 347 11.20 7.43 12.88
N PHE A 348 9.88 7.27 12.67
CA PHE A 348 9.15 8.07 11.69
C PHE A 348 9.23 9.57 12.00
N ILE A 349 9.04 9.96 13.26
CA ILE A 349 9.17 11.36 13.71
C ILE A 349 10.60 11.88 13.49
N THR A 350 11.60 11.05 13.78
CA THR A 350 13.02 11.38 13.57
C THR A 350 13.36 11.51 12.08
N TRP A 351 12.82 10.63 11.25
CA TRP A 351 12.97 10.68 9.79
C TRP A 351 12.34 11.94 9.21
N ILE A 352 11.12 12.32 9.64
CA ILE A 352 10.50 13.60 9.25
C ILE A 352 11.43 14.77 9.56
N ALA A 353 12.00 14.83 10.77
CA ALA A 353 12.91 15.89 11.16
C ALA A 353 14.14 15.94 10.23
N LYS A 354 14.72 14.78 9.92
CA LYS A 354 15.86 14.65 9.01
C LYS A 354 15.53 15.16 7.60
N VAL A 355 14.45 14.70 6.98
CA VAL A 355 14.13 15.05 5.59
C VAL A 355 13.64 16.49 5.45
N THR A 356 12.95 17.03 6.45
CA THR A 356 12.47 18.42 6.44
C THR A 356 13.54 19.43 6.86
N GLY A 357 14.61 18.99 7.52
CA GLY A 357 15.63 19.84 8.14
C GLY A 357 15.17 20.48 9.47
N TYR A 358 14.09 19.98 10.06
CA TYR A 358 13.54 20.50 11.32
C TYR A 358 14.42 20.13 12.52
N LYS A 359 14.77 21.13 13.35
CA LYS A 359 15.68 20.97 14.50
C LYS A 359 14.97 20.96 15.87
N GLY A 360 13.65 20.77 15.88
CA GLY A 360 12.85 20.87 17.10
C GLY A 360 12.59 22.32 17.55
N PRO A 361 11.76 22.51 18.57
CA PRO A 361 11.62 23.81 19.20
C PRO A 361 12.96 24.19 19.85
N LYS A 362 13.52 25.35 19.49
CA LYS A 362 14.63 25.93 20.27
C LYS A 362 14.13 26.10 21.70
N LYS A 363 14.76 25.43 22.66
CA LYS A 363 14.54 25.74 24.09
C LYS A 363 14.80 27.24 24.24
N LYS A 364 13.76 27.99 24.60
CA LYS A 364 13.86 29.42 24.89
C LYS A 364 14.58 29.62 26.21
#